data_AF-X0XNT2-F1
#
_entry.id   AF-X0XNT2-F1
#
_cell.length_a   1.000
_cell.length_b   1.000
_cell.length_c   1.000
_cell.angle_alpha   90.00
_cell.angle_beta   90.00
_cell.angle_gamma   90.00
#
_symmetry.space_group_name_H-M   'P 1'
#
loop_
_entity.id
_entity.type
_entity.pdbx_description
1 polymer ?
#
loop_
_entity_poly.entity_id
_entity_poly.type
_entity_poly.pdbx_seq_one_letter_code
_entity_poly.pdbx_strand_id
1 'polypeptide(L)'
;EQDWANGTTRKSVPEQKDAILNGALFPYAKNIKLYKCPTGYPDEVRTYSVVDSMNCDNHDGGRMLKKRMQIKRAVERFVFVDDKVTVRRGGWSVDYKQERWQDPPPVQHGDGANFSFADGHSKYWKWKDQRTYTTDSGGGIVSLGNEDLRRVQRAAWGKLGYIPQ
;
A
#
# COMPACT_ATOMS: atom_id res chain seq x y z
N GLU A 1 -20.14 1.89 5.32
CA GLU A 1 -19.17 1.03 6.04
C GLU A 1 -19.15 -0.31 5.34
N GLN A 2 -17.97 -0.91 5.16
CA GLN A 2 -17.63 -2.03 4.26
C GLN A 2 -17.31 -1.64 2.82
N ASP A 3 -16.16 -0.96 2.61
CA ASP A 3 -15.67 -0.73 1.23
C ASP A 3 -14.67 -1.81 0.78
N TRP A 4 -13.83 -2.41 1.63
CA TRP A 4 -12.77 -3.31 1.11
C TRP A 4 -12.52 -4.64 1.84
N ALA A 5 -13.41 -5.09 2.72
CA ALA A 5 -13.14 -6.28 3.54
C ALA A 5 -13.42 -7.61 2.81
N ASN A 6 -12.35 -8.39 2.62
CA ASN A 6 -12.28 -9.82 2.28
C ASN A 6 -12.64 -10.24 0.84
N GLY A 7 -11.62 -10.75 0.13
CA GLY A 7 -11.81 -11.75 -0.92
C GLY A 7 -11.80 -11.26 -2.37
N THR A 8 -11.37 -10.03 -2.66
CA THR A 8 -11.27 -9.53 -4.05
C THR A 8 -10.38 -10.43 -4.92
N THR A 9 -9.30 -10.99 -4.39
CA THR A 9 -8.40 -11.87 -5.16
C THR A 9 -8.94 -13.29 -5.41
N ARG A 10 -10.08 -13.69 -4.82
CA ARG A 10 -10.74 -15.01 -5.07
C ARG A 10 -11.97 -14.89 -5.95
N LYS A 11 -12.38 -13.67 -6.28
CA LYS A 11 -13.53 -13.37 -7.14
C LYS A 11 -13.13 -13.44 -8.60
N SER A 12 -14.09 -13.78 -9.46
CA SER A 12 -13.91 -13.71 -10.91
C SER A 12 -13.58 -12.28 -11.36
N VAL A 13 -12.92 -12.14 -12.51
CA VAL A 13 -12.58 -10.83 -13.08
C VAL A 13 -13.79 -9.89 -13.17
N PRO A 14 -14.99 -10.32 -13.62
CA PRO A 14 -16.20 -9.48 -13.60
C PRO A 14 -16.56 -8.97 -12.19
N GLU A 15 -16.59 -9.84 -11.19
CA GLU A 15 -16.91 -9.46 -9.81
C GLU A 15 -15.90 -8.47 -9.22
N GLN A 16 -14.62 -8.61 -9.57
CA GLN A 16 -13.60 -7.65 -9.15
C GLN A 16 -13.80 -6.28 -9.83
N LYS A 17 -14.17 -6.26 -11.12
CA LYS A 17 -14.51 -5.02 -11.83
C LYS A 17 -15.73 -4.37 -11.20
N ASP A 18 -16.78 -5.12 -10.90
CA ASP A 18 -17.97 -4.62 -10.23
C ASP A 18 -17.65 -4.04 -8.84
N ALA A 19 -16.76 -4.69 -8.08
CA ALA A 19 -16.28 -4.14 -6.81
C ALA A 19 -15.57 -2.78 -7.00
N ILE A 20 -14.77 -2.62 -8.06
CA ILE A 20 -14.15 -1.33 -8.39
C ILE A 20 -15.21 -0.29 -8.76
N LEU A 21 -16.14 -0.63 -9.66
CA LEU A 21 -17.19 0.27 -10.13
C LEU A 21 -18.08 0.79 -8.99
N ASN A 22 -18.29 -0.05 -7.96
CA ASN A 22 -19.08 0.29 -6.77
C ASN A 22 -18.24 0.87 -5.60
N GLY A 23 -16.91 0.91 -5.71
CA GLY A 23 -16.02 1.38 -4.63
C GLY A 23 -15.94 2.90 -4.53
N ALA A 24 -15.59 3.44 -3.35
CA ALA A 24 -15.66 4.89 -3.10
C ALA A 24 -14.75 5.77 -3.97
N LEU A 25 -13.69 5.21 -4.56
CA LEU A 25 -12.79 5.97 -5.44
C LEU A 25 -13.36 6.16 -6.86
N PHE A 26 -14.23 5.25 -7.32
CA PHE A 26 -14.64 5.20 -8.72
C PHE A 26 -15.47 6.41 -9.19
N PRO A 27 -16.36 7.01 -8.38
CA PRO A 27 -17.07 8.24 -8.76
C PRO A 27 -16.15 9.40 -9.16
N TYR A 28 -14.88 9.39 -8.70
CA TYR A 28 -13.87 10.39 -9.02
C TYR A 28 -12.96 9.94 -10.16
N ALA A 29 -12.49 8.68 -10.11
CA ALA A 29 -11.57 8.15 -11.11
C ALA A 29 -12.24 7.95 -12.48
N LYS A 30 -13.49 7.47 -12.49
CA LYS A 30 -14.34 7.17 -13.67
C LYS A 30 -13.64 6.39 -14.79
N ASN A 31 -12.56 5.68 -14.47
CA ASN A 31 -11.77 4.92 -15.41
C ASN A 31 -11.12 3.74 -14.69
N ILE A 32 -11.59 2.54 -15.01
CA ILE A 32 -11.11 1.30 -14.38
C ILE A 32 -9.63 1.02 -14.68
N LYS A 33 -9.09 1.56 -15.78
CA LYS A 33 -7.68 1.37 -16.13
C LYS A 33 -6.73 2.04 -15.13
N LEU A 34 -7.19 3.03 -14.36
CA LEU A 34 -6.38 3.71 -13.35
C LEU A 34 -6.08 2.85 -12.11
N TYR A 35 -6.77 1.73 -11.95
CA TYR A 35 -6.60 0.84 -10.78
C TYR A 35 -5.46 -0.15 -10.95
N LYS A 36 -4.91 -0.29 -12.16
CA LYS A 36 -3.87 -1.27 -12.47
C LYS A 36 -2.68 -0.69 -13.23
N CYS A 37 -1.53 -1.26 -12.95
CA CYS A 37 -0.30 -0.99 -13.66
C CYS A 37 -0.41 -1.48 -15.12
N PRO A 38 0.12 -0.71 -16.10
CA PRO A 38 0.15 -1.14 -17.51
C PRO A 38 0.89 -2.46 -17.75
N THR A 39 1.81 -2.84 -16.86
CA THR A 39 2.56 -4.10 -16.93
C THR A 39 2.00 -5.19 -16.01
N GLY A 40 0.81 -5.00 -15.43
CA GLY A 40 0.10 -6.04 -14.70
C GLY A 40 -0.34 -7.18 -15.62
N TYR A 41 -0.65 -8.35 -15.06
CA TYR A 41 -1.13 -9.48 -15.85
C TYR A 41 -2.52 -9.18 -16.46
N PRO A 42 -2.89 -9.85 -17.57
CA PRO A 42 -4.14 -9.57 -18.27
C PRO A 42 -5.41 -9.70 -17.40
N ASP A 43 -5.42 -10.66 -16.49
CA ASP A 43 -6.51 -10.98 -15.57
C ASP A 43 -6.49 -10.13 -14.28
N GLU A 44 -5.43 -9.37 -14.03
CA GLU A 44 -5.39 -8.39 -12.94
C GLU A 44 -6.21 -7.16 -13.30
N VAL A 45 -7.11 -6.78 -12.39
CA VAL A 45 -7.94 -5.57 -12.53
C VAL A 45 -7.54 -4.46 -11.57
N ARG A 46 -6.71 -4.76 -10.56
CA ARG A 46 -6.19 -3.80 -9.59
C ARG A 46 -4.80 -4.22 -9.11
N THR A 47 -3.81 -3.34 -9.24
CA THR A 47 -2.45 -3.55 -8.68
C THR A 47 -2.03 -2.42 -7.74
N TYR A 48 -2.84 -1.36 -7.61
CA TYR A 48 -2.61 -0.30 -6.65
C TYR A 48 -3.47 -0.51 -5.41
N SER A 49 -2.87 -0.35 -4.23
CA SER A 49 -3.52 -0.53 -2.93
C SER A 49 -3.36 0.70 -2.06
N VAL A 50 -4.41 1.04 -1.30
CA VAL A 50 -4.36 2.09 -0.29
C VAL A 50 -3.64 1.59 0.97
N VAL A 51 -2.83 2.43 1.61
CA VAL A 51 -2.13 2.06 2.86
C VAL A 51 -3.04 2.15 4.08
N ASP A 52 -2.86 1.26 5.06
CA ASP A 52 -3.61 1.20 6.33
C ASP A 52 -3.85 2.56 6.99
N SER A 53 -2.78 3.35 7.13
CA SER A 53 -2.81 4.68 7.74
C SER A 53 -3.79 5.67 7.09
N MET A 54 -4.22 5.41 5.85
CA MET A 54 -5.18 6.21 5.07
C MET A 54 -6.59 5.61 5.11
N ASN A 55 -6.98 5.04 6.26
CA ASN A 55 -8.31 4.48 6.51
C ASN A 55 -8.62 3.27 5.61
N CYS A 56 -7.63 2.38 5.46
CA CYS A 56 -7.86 1.08 4.81
C CYS A 56 -8.18 0.00 5.84
N ASP A 57 -7.20 -0.40 6.65
CA ASP A 57 -7.32 -1.42 7.69
C ASP A 57 -6.56 -1.03 8.95
N ASN A 58 -6.97 -1.58 10.10
CA ASN A 58 -6.37 -1.33 11.41
C ASN A 58 -5.58 -2.55 11.89
N HIS A 59 -4.63 -3.02 11.09
CA HIS A 59 -3.92 -4.27 11.32
C HIS A 59 -3.29 -4.39 12.72
N ASP A 60 -2.53 -3.39 13.16
CA ASP A 60 -1.76 -3.43 14.40
C ASP A 60 -2.19 -2.38 15.45
N GLY A 61 -3.30 -1.68 15.22
CA GLY A 61 -3.78 -0.60 16.10
C GLY A 61 -3.10 0.75 15.85
N GLY A 62 -2.39 0.93 14.74
CA GLY A 62 -1.90 2.22 14.28
C GLY A 62 -3.03 3.24 14.02
N ARG A 63 -2.72 4.54 14.14
CA ARG A 63 -3.73 5.59 13.94
C ARG A 63 -4.07 5.74 12.44
N MET A 64 -5.25 5.29 12.05
CA MET A 64 -5.82 5.58 10.74
C MET A 64 -6.37 7.02 10.66
N LEU A 65 -6.08 7.72 9.57
CA LEU A 65 -6.57 9.06 9.29
C LEU A 65 -7.84 8.98 8.46
N LYS A 66 -8.95 9.51 9.00
CA LYS A 66 -10.28 9.45 8.34
C LYS A 66 -10.61 10.71 7.55
N LYS A 67 -9.96 11.84 7.85
CA LYS A 67 -10.22 13.14 7.21
C LYS A 67 -8.93 13.65 6.57
N ARG A 68 -9.03 14.14 5.33
CA ARG A 68 -7.90 14.76 4.59
C ARG A 68 -7.14 15.80 5.42
N MET A 69 -7.86 16.64 6.18
CA MET A 69 -7.26 17.69 7.02
C MET A 69 -6.42 17.16 8.20
N GLN A 70 -6.50 15.87 8.51
CA GLN A 70 -5.67 15.23 9.52
C GLN A 70 -4.30 14.81 8.96
N ILE A 71 -4.14 14.76 7.64
CA ILE A 71 -2.87 14.43 6.99
C ILE A 71 -1.94 15.64 7.10
N LYS A 72 -0.93 15.52 7.96
CA LYS A 72 0.14 16.52 8.11
C LYS A 72 1.29 16.17 7.16
N ARG A 73 1.96 17.19 6.63
CA ARG A 73 3.07 17.06 5.66
C ARG A 73 2.65 16.19 4.46
N ALA A 74 1.60 16.60 3.74
CA ALA A 74 0.97 15.79 2.69
C ALA A 74 1.97 15.31 1.60
N VAL A 75 2.99 16.12 1.28
CA VAL A 75 4.08 15.79 0.36
C VAL A 75 4.98 14.63 0.82
N GLU A 76 4.89 14.21 2.08
CA GLU A 76 5.66 13.08 2.62
C GLU A 76 4.79 11.87 2.93
N ARG A 77 3.47 12.01 2.82
CA ARG A 77 2.50 10.98 3.19
C ARG A 77 1.98 10.29 1.95
N PHE A 78 2.36 9.03 1.74
CA PHE A 78 1.80 8.27 0.63
C PHE A 78 0.40 7.74 0.96
N VAL A 79 -0.41 7.57 -0.10
CA VAL A 79 -1.79 7.08 -0.03
C VAL A 79 -1.90 5.74 -0.72
N PHE A 80 -1.39 5.63 -1.95
CA PHE A 80 -1.40 4.39 -2.73
C PHE A 80 0.02 3.91 -3.00
N VAL A 81 0.15 2.59 -3.08
CA VAL A 81 1.37 1.86 -3.45
C VAL A 81 1.03 0.84 -4.54
N ASP A 82 1.96 0.61 -5.46
CA ASP A 82 1.89 -0.47 -6.44
C ASP A 82 2.23 -1.80 -5.79
N ASP A 83 1.23 -2.59 -5.39
CA ASP A 83 1.40 -3.81 -4.58
C ASP A 83 1.47 -5.11 -5.41
N LYS A 84 1.31 -5.02 -6.75
CA LYS A 84 1.31 -6.16 -7.68
C LYS A 84 0.27 -7.26 -7.36
N VAL A 85 -0.84 -6.98 -6.68
CA VAL A 85 -1.87 -7.97 -6.27
C VAL A 85 -1.47 -8.82 -5.05
N THR A 86 -0.41 -8.45 -4.33
CA THR A 86 0.02 -9.24 -3.16
C THR A 86 -0.98 -9.19 -2.01
N VAL A 87 -1.79 -8.13 -1.88
CA VAL A 87 -2.62 -7.97 -0.68
C VAL A 87 -4.08 -8.33 -0.88
N ARG A 88 -4.44 -9.46 -0.27
CA ARG A 88 -5.75 -10.13 -0.33
C ARG A 88 -6.88 -9.43 0.45
N ARG A 89 -6.53 -8.46 1.32
CA ARG A 89 -7.43 -7.84 2.31
C ARG A 89 -7.96 -6.45 1.91
N GLY A 90 -7.61 -5.94 0.73
CA GLY A 90 -8.21 -4.72 0.18
C GLY A 90 -7.34 -3.47 0.20
N GLY A 91 -6.24 -3.44 0.95
CA GLY A 91 -5.16 -2.44 0.86
C GLY A 91 -3.83 -3.02 1.33
N TRP A 92 -2.79 -2.21 1.50
CA TRP A 92 -1.43 -2.67 1.80
C TRP A 92 -0.96 -2.22 3.19
N SER A 93 -0.41 -3.16 3.95
CA SER A 93 -0.08 -3.03 5.36
C SER A 93 1.43 -2.98 5.61
N VAL A 94 1.85 -2.02 6.42
CA VAL A 94 3.18 -1.97 7.04
C VAL A 94 3.02 -1.66 8.52
N ASP A 95 3.73 -2.40 9.38
CA ASP A 95 3.57 -2.25 10.81
C ASP A 95 3.88 -0.82 11.26
N TYR A 96 3.10 -0.31 12.19
CA TYR A 96 3.40 0.93 12.89
C TYR A 96 4.21 0.69 14.16
N LYS A 97 3.96 -0.44 14.85
CA LYS A 97 4.48 -0.72 16.19
C LYS A 97 5.78 -1.53 16.22
N GLN A 98 6.27 -2.04 15.09
CA GLN A 98 7.47 -2.89 15.04
C GLN A 98 8.30 -2.63 13.77
N GLU A 99 9.59 -2.95 13.79
CA GLU A 99 10.46 -2.95 12.61
C GLU A 99 10.20 -4.18 11.74
N ARG A 100 9.00 -4.28 11.18
CA ARG A 100 8.55 -5.42 10.37
C ARG A 100 7.75 -4.98 9.14
N TRP A 101 7.96 -5.67 8.02
CA TRP A 101 7.05 -5.64 6.88
C TRP A 101 5.85 -6.52 7.19
N GLN A 102 4.64 -5.98 7.14
CA GLN A 102 3.43 -6.80 7.32
C GLN A 102 3.06 -7.47 6.01
N ASP A 103 2.86 -6.69 4.96
CA ASP A 103 2.84 -7.18 3.59
C ASP A 103 4.24 -7.08 2.99
N PRO A 104 4.58 -7.93 2.00
CA PRO A 104 5.85 -7.82 1.31
C PRO A 104 6.04 -6.41 0.70
N PRO A 105 7.25 -5.85 0.73
CA PRO A 105 7.55 -4.67 -0.05
C PRO A 105 7.37 -5.01 -1.54
N PRO A 106 6.69 -4.14 -2.31
CA PRO A 106 6.58 -4.38 -3.74
C PRO A 106 7.93 -4.20 -4.41
N VAL A 107 8.31 -5.15 -5.25
CA VAL A 107 9.60 -5.16 -5.97
C VAL A 107 9.39 -5.09 -7.49
N GLN A 108 8.14 -4.94 -7.94
CA GLN A 108 7.81 -4.75 -9.35
C GLN A 108 8.42 -3.44 -9.81
N HIS A 109 8.98 -3.40 -11.03
CA HIS A 109 9.67 -2.21 -11.57
C HIS A 109 11.11 -2.02 -11.10
N GLY A 110 11.88 -3.12 -11.14
CA GLY A 110 13.33 -3.09 -10.94
C GLY A 110 13.70 -2.78 -9.51
N ASP A 111 13.33 -3.66 -8.58
CA ASP A 111 13.66 -3.58 -7.14
C ASP A 111 13.25 -2.25 -6.50
N GLY A 112 12.03 -1.82 -6.78
CA GLY A 112 11.45 -0.61 -6.22
C GLY A 112 9.93 -0.67 -6.28
N ALA A 113 9.29 0.44 -5.91
CA ALA A 113 7.84 0.59 -6.08
C ALA A 113 7.46 2.05 -6.36
N ASN A 114 6.30 2.23 -6.97
CA ASN A 114 5.68 3.53 -7.15
C ASN A 114 4.74 3.85 -5.99
N PHE A 115 4.81 5.09 -5.52
CA PHE A 115 3.99 5.63 -4.45
C PHE A 115 3.33 6.93 -4.91
N SER A 116 2.04 7.11 -4.62
CA SER A 116 1.35 8.39 -4.80
C SER A 116 1.13 9.06 -3.44
N PHE A 117 1.33 10.37 -3.38
CA PHE A 117 1.32 11.15 -2.14
C PHE A 117 0.04 11.97 -1.98
N ALA A 118 -0.24 12.36 -0.74
CA ALA A 118 -1.48 13.02 -0.36
C ALA A 118 -1.64 14.44 -0.91
N ASP A 119 -0.56 15.04 -1.43
CA ASP A 119 -0.57 16.30 -2.20
C ASP A 119 -0.77 16.08 -3.72
N GLY A 120 -0.80 14.83 -4.19
CA GLY A 120 -1.13 14.46 -5.56
C GLY A 120 0.06 14.12 -6.45
N HIS A 121 1.31 14.24 -5.98
CA HIS A 121 2.47 13.80 -6.75
C HIS A 121 2.71 12.29 -6.60
N SER A 122 3.54 11.73 -7.49
CA SER A 122 3.99 10.34 -7.40
C SER A 122 5.52 10.27 -7.41
N LYS A 123 6.09 9.28 -6.74
CA LYS A 123 7.52 8.97 -6.76
C LYS A 123 7.74 7.49 -6.90
N TYR A 124 8.75 7.16 -7.70
CA TYR A 124 9.38 5.86 -7.67
C TYR A 124 10.43 5.82 -6.57
N TRP A 125 10.41 4.80 -5.74
CA TRP A 125 11.45 4.52 -4.76
C TRP A 125 12.17 3.23 -5.14
N LYS A 126 13.43 3.36 -5.54
CA LYS A 126 14.37 2.24 -5.59
C LYS A 126 14.67 1.80 -4.15
N TRP A 127 14.65 0.50 -3.92
CA TRP A 127 15.09 -0.09 -2.67
C TRP A 127 16.61 -0.09 -2.59
N LYS A 128 17.11 0.26 -1.42
CA LYS A 128 18.55 0.37 -1.15
C LYS A 128 19.05 -0.81 -0.34
N ASP A 129 18.25 -1.27 0.61
CA ASP A 129 18.57 -2.43 1.43
C ASP A 129 18.25 -3.70 0.65
N GLN A 130 19.27 -4.55 0.44
CA GLN A 130 19.12 -5.80 -0.28
C GLN A 130 18.04 -6.70 0.32
N ARG A 131 17.84 -6.64 1.65
CA ARG A 131 16.81 -7.40 2.37
C ARG A 131 15.39 -7.00 2.00
N THR A 132 15.19 -5.88 1.30
CA THR A 132 13.88 -5.39 0.85
C THR A 132 13.48 -5.97 -0.50
N TYR A 133 14.43 -6.48 -1.31
CA TYR A 133 14.14 -6.97 -2.66
C TYR A 133 14.65 -8.37 -2.97
N THR A 134 15.23 -9.07 -1.99
CA THR A 134 15.51 -10.49 -2.10
C THR A 134 14.34 -11.35 -1.61
N THR A 135 14.41 -12.65 -1.86
CA THR A 135 13.39 -13.66 -1.48
C THR A 135 13.05 -13.71 0.01
N ASP A 136 13.82 -13.06 0.88
CA ASP A 136 13.60 -12.95 2.32
C ASP A 136 12.73 -11.74 2.72
N SER A 137 12.04 -11.11 1.76
CA SER A 137 11.18 -9.94 1.99
C SER A 137 9.69 -10.30 2.19
N GLY A 138 9.36 -11.56 2.43
CA GLY A 138 7.98 -12.00 2.70
C GLY A 138 7.29 -11.19 3.80
N GLY A 139 5.99 -10.98 3.66
CA GLY A 139 5.18 -10.34 4.68
C GLY A 139 5.29 -11.08 6.02
N GLY A 140 5.34 -10.33 7.12
CA GLY A 140 5.59 -10.84 8.46
C GLY A 140 7.07 -10.91 8.87
N ILE A 141 7.99 -10.36 8.07
CA ILE A 141 9.43 -10.44 8.34
C ILE A 141 9.95 -9.19 9.04
N VAL A 142 10.53 -9.41 10.23
CA VAL A 142 11.25 -8.40 11.00
C VAL A 142 12.51 -7.99 10.22
N SER A 143 12.68 -6.69 9.99
CA SER A 143 13.78 -6.13 9.21
C SER A 143 14.47 -5.02 10.00
N LEU A 144 15.22 -5.43 11.02
CA LEU A 144 15.89 -4.49 11.93
C LEU A 144 16.89 -3.60 11.18
N GLY A 145 16.88 -2.30 11.48
CA GLY A 145 17.81 -1.35 10.86
C GLY A 145 17.55 -1.06 9.38
N ASN A 146 16.48 -1.60 8.78
CA ASN A 146 16.21 -1.44 7.36
C ASN A 146 15.75 0.00 7.05
N GLU A 147 16.56 0.72 6.26
CA GLU A 147 16.28 2.12 5.91
C GLU A 147 15.04 2.28 5.01
N ASP A 148 14.78 1.32 4.14
CA ASP A 148 13.61 1.34 3.26
C ASP A 148 12.34 1.15 4.07
N LEU A 149 12.33 0.19 4.99
CA LEU A 149 11.21 -0.04 5.91
C LEU A 149 10.91 1.21 6.74
N ARG A 150 11.93 1.79 7.38
CA ARG A 150 11.75 3.00 8.19
C ARG A 150 11.24 4.17 7.36
N ARG A 151 11.73 4.34 6.13
CA ARG A 151 11.24 5.36 5.18
C ARG A 151 9.77 5.15 4.87
N VAL A 152 9.38 3.92 4.51
CA VAL A 152 7.99 3.57 4.19
C VAL A 152 7.08 3.74 5.40
N GLN A 153 7.47 3.27 6.59
CA GLN A 153 6.67 3.43 7.81
C GLN A 153 6.46 4.90 8.18
N ARG A 154 7.49 5.74 8.05
CA ARG A 154 7.36 7.19 8.27
C ARG A 154 6.42 7.83 7.26
N ALA A 155 6.48 7.42 6.00
CA ALA A 155 5.62 7.97 4.97
C ALA A 155 4.16 7.47 5.09
N ALA A 156 3.95 6.23 5.50
CA ALA A 156 2.63 5.69 5.84
C ALA A 156 2.08 6.42 7.07
N TRP A 157 2.74 6.31 8.22
CA TRP A 157 2.18 6.68 9.52
C TRP A 157 2.50 8.12 9.97
N GLY A 158 3.42 8.80 9.29
CA GLY A 158 3.95 10.12 9.66
C GLY A 158 5.08 10.09 10.69
N LYS A 159 5.24 8.97 11.41
CA LYS A 159 6.30 8.71 12.40
C LYS A 159 6.40 7.21 12.68
N LEU A 160 7.42 6.79 13.41
CA LEU A 160 7.52 5.42 13.91
C LEU A 160 6.75 5.30 15.24
N GLY A 161 6.07 4.16 15.44
CA GLY A 161 5.36 3.83 16.66
C GLY A 161 6.19 3.08 17.70
N TYR A 162 7.50 2.95 17.44
CA TYR A 162 8.47 2.22 18.25
C TYR A 162 9.81 2.98 18.28
N ILE A 163 10.72 2.55 19.17
CA ILE A 163 12.10 3.04 19.19
C ILE A 163 12.93 2.13 18.27
N PRO A 164 13.54 2.68 17.20
CA PRO A 164 14.36 1.91 16.29
C PRO A 164 15.54 1.25 16.99
N GLN A 165 15.83 -0.01 16.65
CA GLN A 165 17.01 -0.73 17.14
C GLN A 165 18.26 -0.43 16.32
#